data_AF-D9TPK0-F1
#
_entry.id   AF-D9TPK0-F1
#
_cell.length_a   1.000
_cell.length_b   1.000
_cell.length_c   1.000
_cell.angle_alpha   90.00
_cell.angle_beta   90.00
_cell.angle_gamma   90.00
#
_symmetry.space_group_name_H-M   'P 1'
#
loop_
_entity.id
_entity.type
_entity.pdbx_description
1 polymer ?
#
loop_
_entity_poly.entity_id
_entity_poly.type
_entity_poly.pdbx_seq_one_letter_code
_entity_poly.pdbx_strand_id
1 'polypeptide(L)'
;MNKLRAKSYAKINLSLDVKGKRDDGYHIVNMVLQSIDLCDKLEFEINSDIVFECDNKYIPSDGSNLIVKAANLLKREFGGYGALIRLNKNIPAAAGLAGGSSNAAATLVALNKLWDLNIDLPMLKQLAVSLGADVPFCIEGGTKVASGIGDVLLDIKTPQLKLLIVKPPLFVSTKDVYTEYDKLDFIENNYTIKMIDAINSGSIVDICSSLGNDLERVTIKNYPIIGEIKKMMIERGASGTLMSGSGPTVFGIFDNWDSLNMAYNAFLNEGFFVYIANTIDKGIELYE
;
A
#
# COMPACT_ATOMS: atom_id res chain seq x y z
N MET A 1 24.16 -13.30 -12.72
CA MET A 1 23.95 -12.57 -11.45
C MET A 1 23.33 -13.57 -10.49
N ASN A 2 23.94 -13.83 -9.32
CA ASN A 2 23.44 -14.87 -8.41
C ASN A 2 22.66 -14.32 -7.21
N LYS A 3 22.73 -13.00 -7.00
CA LYS A 3 22.06 -12.28 -5.94
C LYS A 3 21.49 -10.96 -6.47
N LEU A 4 20.33 -10.57 -5.97
CA LEU A 4 19.68 -9.30 -6.27
C LEU A 4 18.96 -8.80 -5.03
N ARG A 5 18.86 -7.49 -4.84
CA ARG A 5 18.08 -6.89 -3.76
C ARG A 5 16.98 -6.01 -4.32
N ALA A 6 15.90 -5.87 -3.55
CA ALA A 6 14.80 -4.98 -3.87
C ALA A 6 14.34 -4.19 -2.65
N LYS A 7 13.99 -2.92 -2.85
CA LYS A 7 13.10 -2.20 -1.94
C LYS A 7 11.68 -2.33 -2.50
N SER A 8 10.74 -2.71 -1.63
CA SER A 8 9.31 -2.72 -1.97
C SER A 8 8.60 -1.63 -1.17
N TYR A 9 8.14 -0.59 -1.86
CA TYR A 9 7.59 0.60 -1.22
C TYR A 9 6.11 0.42 -0.85
N ALA A 10 5.72 1.05 0.26
CA ALA A 10 4.34 1.11 0.71
C ALA A 10 3.52 2.07 -0.14
N LYS A 11 2.20 1.97 -0.01
CA LYS A 11 1.23 2.89 -0.60
C LYS A 11 0.32 3.52 0.43
N ILE A 12 -0.26 4.66 0.06
CA ILE A 12 -1.44 5.24 0.70
C ILE A 12 -2.55 5.45 -0.34
N ASN A 13 -3.78 5.62 0.14
CA ASN A 13 -4.92 6.09 -0.64
C ASN A 13 -5.12 7.58 -0.34
N LEU A 14 -4.99 8.45 -1.34
CA LEU A 14 -5.41 9.85 -1.24
C LEU A 14 -6.93 9.97 -1.37
N SER A 15 -7.57 9.03 -2.07
CA SER A 15 -9.01 8.85 -2.06
C SER A 15 -9.40 7.37 -2.21
N LEU A 16 -10.60 7.01 -1.74
CA LEU A 16 -11.20 5.70 -1.99
C LEU A 16 -12.74 5.82 -1.98
N ASP A 17 -13.34 5.60 -3.15
CA ASP A 17 -14.78 5.40 -3.33
C ASP A 17 -15.06 3.91 -3.61
N VAL A 18 -16.01 3.31 -2.88
CA VAL A 18 -16.54 1.97 -3.17
C VAL A 18 -17.79 2.15 -4.02
N LYS A 19 -17.74 1.69 -5.28
CA LYS A 19 -18.82 1.85 -6.27
C LYS A 19 -19.84 0.73 -6.28
N GLY A 20 -19.51 -0.42 -5.72
CA GLY A 20 -20.44 -1.55 -5.61
C GLY A 20 -19.71 -2.87 -5.47
N LYS A 21 -20.46 -3.95 -5.29
CA LYS A 21 -19.94 -5.31 -5.16
C LYS A 21 -20.25 -6.12 -6.40
N ARG A 22 -19.29 -6.90 -6.87
CA ARG A 22 -19.38 -7.84 -7.99
C ARG A 22 -19.81 -9.22 -7.49
N ASP A 23 -20.30 -10.04 -8.40
CA ASP A 23 -20.73 -11.41 -8.12
C ASP A 23 -19.57 -12.33 -7.68
N ASP A 24 -18.35 -12.03 -8.12
CA ASP A 24 -17.12 -12.73 -7.71
C ASP A 24 -16.63 -12.35 -6.29
N GLY A 25 -17.36 -11.47 -5.60
CA GLY A 25 -17.10 -11.05 -4.23
C GLY A 25 -16.16 -9.86 -4.09
N TYR A 26 -15.58 -9.34 -5.18
CA TYR A 26 -14.78 -8.11 -5.17
C TYR A 26 -15.64 -6.86 -5.20
N HIS A 27 -15.07 -5.75 -4.75
CA HIS A 27 -15.69 -4.44 -4.87
C HIS A 27 -15.12 -3.67 -6.07
N ILE A 28 -16.01 -3.02 -6.81
CA ILE A 28 -15.61 -1.99 -7.76
C ILE A 28 -15.24 -0.76 -6.94
N VAL A 29 -14.05 -0.23 -7.18
CA VAL A 29 -13.51 0.92 -6.46
C VAL A 29 -13.00 1.96 -7.45
N ASN A 30 -13.04 3.23 -7.04
CA ASN A 30 -12.25 4.30 -7.63
C ASN A 30 -11.33 4.85 -6.55
N MET A 31 -10.05 5.01 -6.83
CA MET A 31 -9.07 5.47 -5.84
C MET A 31 -8.01 6.36 -6.49
N VAL A 32 -7.40 7.24 -5.71
CA VAL A 32 -6.08 7.79 -6.02
C VAL A 32 -5.06 7.14 -5.08
N LEU A 33 -4.14 6.37 -5.65
CA LEU A 33 -3.08 5.66 -4.95
C LEU A 33 -1.78 6.45 -5.03
N GLN A 34 -0.97 6.43 -3.97
CA GLN A 34 0.32 7.13 -3.90
C GLN A 34 1.37 6.24 -3.23
N SER A 35 2.52 6.07 -3.88
CA SER A 35 3.68 5.38 -3.29
C SER A 35 4.42 6.28 -2.31
N ILE A 36 4.95 5.71 -1.23
CA ILE A 36 5.71 6.43 -0.20
C ILE A 36 7.05 5.73 0.09
N ASP A 37 8.04 6.47 0.58
CA ASP A 37 9.40 5.95 0.82
C ASP A 37 9.56 4.95 1.99
N LEU A 38 8.49 4.68 2.75
CA LEU A 38 8.44 3.55 3.68
C LEU A 38 8.51 2.22 2.90
N CYS A 39 9.54 1.41 3.13
CA CYS A 39 9.74 0.17 2.38
C CYS A 39 10.20 -1.03 3.21
N ASP A 40 9.84 -2.22 2.74
CA ASP A 40 10.53 -3.44 3.11
C ASP A 40 11.74 -3.65 2.20
N LYS A 41 12.71 -4.45 2.68
CA LYS A 41 13.89 -4.84 1.90
C LYS A 41 13.87 -6.34 1.69
N LEU A 42 14.07 -6.76 0.45
CA LEU A 42 14.14 -8.16 0.06
C LEU A 42 15.50 -8.47 -0.54
N GLU A 43 16.03 -9.65 -0.22
CA GLU A 43 17.21 -10.22 -0.86
C GLU A 43 16.80 -11.52 -1.55
N PHE A 44 17.31 -11.72 -2.78
CA PHE A 44 17.03 -12.88 -3.62
C PHE A 44 18.35 -13.53 -4.02
N GLU A 45 18.49 -14.82 -3.81
CA GLU A 45 19.64 -15.62 -4.22
C GLU A 45 19.16 -16.85 -4.99
N ILE A 46 19.85 -17.24 -6.06
CA ILE A 46 19.49 -18.46 -6.82
C ILE A 46 19.60 -19.68 -5.90
N ASN A 47 18.61 -20.57 -5.97
CA ASN A 47 18.56 -21.82 -5.20
C ASN A 47 17.93 -22.95 -6.03
N SER A 48 17.89 -24.19 -5.53
CA SER A 48 17.15 -25.30 -6.16
C SER A 48 15.63 -25.16 -5.96
N ASP A 49 15.24 -24.72 -4.76
CA ASP A 49 13.86 -24.63 -4.30
C ASP A 49 13.46 -23.19 -3.96
N ILE A 50 12.15 -22.95 -3.82
CA ILE A 50 11.66 -21.68 -3.28
C ILE A 50 11.72 -21.77 -1.76
N VAL A 51 12.67 -21.04 -1.18
CA VAL A 51 12.88 -20.96 0.27
C VAL A 51 12.65 -19.52 0.69
N PHE A 52 11.77 -19.31 1.67
CA PHE A 52 11.46 -17.99 2.19
C PHE A 52 11.81 -17.89 3.68
N GLU A 53 12.62 -16.89 4.02
CA GLU A 53 13.08 -16.59 5.37
C GLU A 53 12.65 -15.17 5.79
N CYS A 54 12.15 -15.05 7.02
CA CYS A 54 11.77 -13.78 7.61
C CYS A 54 11.94 -13.86 9.13
N ASP A 55 12.64 -12.90 9.71
CA ASP A 55 12.89 -12.86 11.16
C ASP A 55 11.63 -12.49 11.97
N ASN A 56 10.53 -12.14 11.29
CA ASN A 56 9.25 -11.83 11.92
C ASN A 56 8.35 -13.07 11.97
N LYS A 57 8.23 -13.66 13.16
CA LYS A 57 7.40 -14.85 13.44
C LYS A 57 5.90 -14.71 13.12
N TYR A 58 5.38 -13.49 12.97
CA TYR A 58 3.98 -13.25 12.63
C TYR A 58 3.72 -13.26 11.12
N ILE A 59 4.77 -13.39 10.30
CA ILE A 59 4.67 -13.49 8.86
C ILE A 59 4.79 -14.97 8.49
N PRO A 60 3.73 -15.59 7.93
CA PRO A 60 3.80 -16.98 7.52
C PRO A 60 4.93 -17.18 6.52
N SER A 61 5.76 -18.20 6.73
CA SER A 61 6.81 -18.57 5.78
C SER A 61 6.37 -19.63 4.75
N ASP A 62 5.11 -20.05 4.83
CA ASP A 62 4.54 -21.13 4.04
C ASP A 62 3.91 -20.64 2.71
N GLY A 63 3.26 -21.57 1.99
CA GLY A 63 2.59 -21.30 0.72
C GLY A 63 1.43 -20.31 0.80
N SER A 64 0.99 -19.88 1.99
CA SER A 64 -0.01 -18.82 2.12
C SER A 64 0.56 -17.43 1.84
N ASN A 65 1.88 -17.24 2.00
CA ASN A 65 2.57 -15.98 1.82
C ASN A 65 2.61 -15.54 0.35
N LEU A 66 2.34 -14.26 0.10
CA LEU A 66 2.32 -13.68 -1.25
C LEU A 66 3.69 -13.72 -1.95
N ILE A 67 4.82 -13.66 -1.23
CA ILE A 67 6.17 -13.86 -1.78
C ILE A 67 6.31 -15.27 -2.35
N VAL A 68 5.96 -16.28 -1.55
CA VAL A 68 6.04 -17.69 -1.94
C VAL A 68 5.09 -17.98 -3.11
N LYS A 69 3.88 -17.40 -3.09
CA LYS A 69 2.94 -17.50 -4.21
C LYS A 69 3.47 -16.86 -5.48
N ALA A 70 4.06 -15.66 -5.40
CA ALA A 70 4.64 -14.96 -6.54
C ALA A 70 5.80 -15.75 -7.18
N ALA A 71 6.71 -16.27 -6.36
CA ALA A 71 7.84 -17.05 -6.82
C ALA A 71 7.40 -18.37 -7.48
N ASN A 72 6.46 -19.09 -6.85
CA ASN A 72 5.90 -20.32 -7.43
C ASN A 72 5.10 -20.06 -8.70
N LEU A 73 4.36 -18.94 -8.78
CA LEU A 73 3.64 -18.53 -9.98
C LEU A 73 4.62 -18.37 -11.15
N LEU A 74 5.70 -17.61 -10.99
CA LEU A 74 6.71 -17.46 -12.05
C LEU A 74 7.38 -18.78 -12.41
N LYS A 75 7.76 -19.58 -11.40
CA LYS A 75 8.43 -20.87 -11.62
C LYS A 75 7.54 -21.82 -12.44
N ARG A 76 6.24 -21.87 -12.12
CA ARG A 76 5.25 -22.72 -12.82
C ARG A 76 5.03 -22.28 -14.26
N GLU A 77 4.85 -20.99 -14.50
CA GLU A 77 4.45 -20.47 -15.83
C GLU A 77 5.62 -20.38 -16.81
N PHE A 78 6.84 -20.11 -16.33
CA PHE A 78 7.99 -19.78 -17.19
C PHE A 78 9.24 -20.66 -17.00
N GLY A 79 9.23 -21.59 -16.03
CA GLY A 79 10.34 -22.54 -15.86
C GLY A 79 11.59 -21.97 -15.17
N GLY A 80 11.41 -21.20 -14.10
CA GLY A 80 12.51 -20.60 -13.33
C GLY A 80 13.27 -21.57 -12.40
N TYR A 81 14.42 -21.11 -11.90
CA TYR A 81 15.16 -21.80 -10.83
C TYR A 81 14.39 -21.75 -9.50
N GLY A 82 14.96 -22.31 -8.44
CA GLY A 82 14.58 -21.92 -7.08
C GLY A 82 15.15 -20.55 -6.72
N ALA A 83 14.73 -20.04 -5.57
CA ALA A 83 15.26 -18.83 -4.98
C ALA A 83 15.20 -18.91 -3.46
N LEU A 84 16.27 -18.49 -2.81
CA LEU A 84 16.27 -18.13 -1.41
C LEU A 84 15.89 -16.66 -1.30
N ILE A 85 14.78 -16.39 -0.63
CA ILE A 85 14.19 -15.05 -0.49
C ILE A 85 14.21 -14.67 0.99
N ARG A 86 14.86 -13.56 1.32
CA ARG A 86 14.90 -13.03 2.69
C ARG A 86 14.16 -11.71 2.76
N LEU A 87 13.29 -11.55 3.75
CA LEU A 87 12.52 -10.33 3.98
C LEU A 87 12.93 -9.63 5.28
N ASN A 88 13.38 -8.39 5.16
CA ASN A 88 13.43 -7.45 6.26
C ASN A 88 12.19 -6.54 6.21
N LYS A 89 11.28 -6.76 7.16
CA LYS A 89 9.96 -6.12 7.21
C LYS A 89 9.97 -4.84 8.03
N ASN A 90 9.73 -3.70 7.39
CA ASN A 90 9.53 -2.39 8.04
C ASN A 90 8.11 -1.86 7.88
N ILE A 91 7.43 -2.18 6.77
CA ILE A 91 6.02 -1.82 6.58
C ILE A 91 5.21 -2.64 7.58
N PRO A 92 4.41 -2.05 8.48
CA PRO A 92 3.64 -2.83 9.44
C PRO A 92 2.66 -3.80 8.75
N ALA A 93 2.50 -4.98 9.32
CA ALA A 93 1.54 -5.97 8.82
C ALA A 93 0.08 -5.51 9.04
N ALA A 94 -0.82 -5.90 8.12
CA ALA A 94 -2.25 -5.60 8.17
C ALA A 94 -2.56 -4.13 8.54
N ALA A 95 -1.91 -3.23 7.78
CA ALA A 95 -1.83 -1.81 8.06
C ALA A 95 -2.60 -0.92 7.07
N GLY A 96 -3.19 -1.49 6.01
CA GLY A 96 -3.75 -0.70 4.90
C GLY A 96 -2.71 -0.12 3.93
N LEU A 97 -1.42 -0.46 4.12
CA LEU A 97 -0.27 0.07 3.36
C LEU A 97 0.23 -0.84 2.22
N ALA A 98 -0.50 -1.91 1.92
CA ALA A 98 -0.18 -2.93 0.90
C ALA A 98 1.20 -3.61 1.02
N GLY A 99 1.79 -3.70 2.21
CA GLY A 99 3.14 -4.29 2.36
C GLY A 99 3.29 -5.73 1.82
N GLY A 100 2.29 -6.60 2.02
CA GLY A 100 2.32 -7.95 1.44
C GLY A 100 2.27 -7.94 -0.10
N SER A 101 1.44 -7.05 -0.66
CA SER A 101 1.32 -6.87 -2.11
C SER A 101 2.60 -6.29 -2.70
N SER A 102 3.26 -5.35 -2.02
CA SER A 102 4.55 -4.81 -2.46
C SER A 102 5.65 -5.87 -2.41
N ASN A 103 5.65 -6.76 -1.41
CA ASN A 103 6.61 -7.86 -1.35
C ASN A 103 6.42 -8.86 -2.51
N ALA A 104 5.16 -9.17 -2.87
CA ALA A 104 4.86 -9.97 -4.06
C ALA A 104 5.31 -9.27 -5.34
N ALA A 105 5.03 -7.97 -5.50
CA ALA A 105 5.47 -7.17 -6.64
C ALA A 105 7.01 -7.17 -6.77
N ALA A 106 7.73 -6.95 -5.66
CA ALA A 106 9.19 -7.04 -5.63
C ALA A 106 9.68 -8.44 -6.05
N THR A 107 9.01 -9.49 -5.59
CA THR A 107 9.36 -10.87 -5.94
C THR A 107 9.17 -11.12 -7.43
N LEU A 108 8.05 -10.68 -8.01
CA LEU A 108 7.80 -10.78 -9.44
C LEU A 108 8.89 -10.06 -10.25
N VAL A 109 9.18 -8.81 -9.90
CA VAL A 109 10.16 -7.97 -10.61
C VAL A 109 11.59 -8.51 -10.46
N ALA A 110 11.99 -8.87 -9.24
CA ALA A 110 13.34 -9.35 -8.96
C ALA A 110 13.61 -10.72 -9.60
N LEU A 111 12.66 -11.67 -9.51
CA LEU A 111 12.85 -13.01 -10.09
C LEU A 111 12.73 -13.01 -11.62
N ASN A 112 11.89 -12.15 -12.20
CA ASN A 112 11.91 -11.93 -13.65
C ASN A 112 13.32 -11.55 -14.15
N LYS A 113 14.02 -10.67 -13.42
CA LYS A 113 15.40 -10.28 -13.72
C LYS A 113 16.43 -11.35 -13.36
N LEU A 114 16.32 -11.96 -12.17
CA LEU A 114 17.30 -12.92 -11.66
C LEU A 114 17.31 -14.24 -12.45
N TRP A 115 16.14 -14.67 -12.93
CA TRP A 115 15.99 -15.87 -13.75
C TRP A 115 16.00 -15.59 -15.26
N ASP A 116 16.23 -14.33 -15.67
CA ASP A 116 16.29 -13.91 -17.09
C ASP A 116 15.04 -14.32 -17.90
N LEU A 117 13.85 -14.17 -17.30
CA LEU A 117 12.59 -14.60 -17.94
C LEU A 117 12.10 -13.64 -19.03
N ASN A 118 12.61 -12.40 -19.03
CA ASN A 118 12.27 -11.37 -20.02
C ASN A 118 10.76 -11.11 -20.17
N ILE A 119 9.99 -11.23 -19.07
CA ILE A 119 8.56 -10.93 -19.02
C ILE A 119 8.37 -9.41 -19.11
N ASP A 120 7.52 -8.96 -20.02
CA ASP A 120 7.19 -7.55 -20.15
C ASP A 120 6.25 -7.04 -19.05
N LEU A 121 6.18 -5.71 -18.88
CA LEU A 121 5.37 -5.10 -17.83
C LEU A 121 3.87 -5.45 -17.94
N PRO A 122 3.22 -5.41 -19.12
CA PRO A 122 1.82 -5.82 -19.26
C PRO A 122 1.55 -7.25 -18.76
N MET A 123 2.36 -8.23 -19.16
CA MET A 123 2.21 -9.61 -18.70
C MET A 123 2.50 -9.75 -17.20
N LEU A 124 3.52 -9.05 -16.70
CA LEU A 124 3.83 -9.05 -15.26
C LEU A 124 2.66 -8.52 -14.42
N LYS A 125 1.96 -7.48 -14.90
CA LYS A 125 0.75 -6.96 -14.25
C LYS A 125 -0.42 -7.94 -14.32
N GLN A 126 -0.59 -8.64 -15.44
CA GLN A 126 -1.61 -9.68 -15.56
C GLN A 126 -1.40 -10.80 -14.53
N LEU A 127 -0.16 -11.24 -14.33
CA LEU A 127 0.20 -12.20 -13.27
C LEU A 127 -0.06 -11.60 -11.88
N ALA A 128 0.31 -10.34 -11.68
CA ALA A 128 0.16 -9.64 -10.41
C ALA A 128 -1.30 -9.56 -9.92
N VAL A 129 -2.27 -9.35 -10.82
CA VAL A 129 -3.70 -9.31 -10.47
C VAL A 129 -4.14 -10.61 -9.77
N SER A 130 -3.61 -11.77 -10.19
CA SER A 130 -3.95 -13.06 -9.59
C SER A 130 -3.45 -13.23 -8.15
N LEU A 131 -2.46 -12.42 -7.73
CA LEU A 131 -1.91 -12.42 -6.38
C LEU A 131 -2.64 -11.43 -5.46
N GLY A 132 -3.17 -10.33 -6.01
CA GLY A 132 -3.97 -9.37 -5.29
C GLY A 132 -4.14 -8.04 -6.04
N ALA A 133 -5.24 -7.34 -5.76
CA ALA A 133 -5.62 -6.11 -6.46
C ALA A 133 -4.59 -4.96 -6.34
N ASP A 134 -3.85 -4.87 -5.23
CA ASP A 134 -2.82 -3.84 -5.03
C ASP A 134 -1.48 -4.19 -5.70
N VAL A 135 -1.24 -5.44 -6.11
CA VAL A 135 0.07 -5.88 -6.62
C VAL A 135 0.46 -5.17 -7.94
N PRO A 136 -0.46 -4.97 -8.91
CA PRO A 136 -0.15 -4.17 -10.11
C PRO A 136 0.32 -2.75 -9.78
N PHE A 137 -0.35 -2.07 -8.84
CA PHE A 137 0.07 -0.75 -8.39
C PHE A 137 1.46 -0.80 -7.75
N CYS A 138 1.73 -1.81 -6.91
CA CYS A 138 3.03 -1.93 -6.26
C CYS A 138 4.19 -2.20 -7.23
N ILE A 139 3.94 -2.73 -8.43
CA ILE A 139 4.95 -2.86 -9.49
C ILE A 139 5.29 -1.48 -10.06
N GLU A 140 4.27 -0.74 -10.49
CA GLU A 140 4.47 0.56 -11.16
C GLU A 140 4.87 1.67 -10.16
N GLY A 141 4.11 1.80 -9.10
CA GLY A 141 4.16 2.86 -8.10
C GLY A 141 3.82 4.25 -8.64
N GLY A 142 4.39 5.27 -8.03
CA GLY A 142 4.05 6.67 -8.30
C GLY A 142 2.68 7.05 -7.76
N THR A 143 1.99 7.95 -8.48
CA THR A 143 0.60 8.29 -8.23
C THR A 143 -0.27 7.76 -9.36
N LYS A 144 -1.32 7.02 -9.03
CA LYS A 144 -2.22 6.42 -10.02
C LYS A 144 -3.68 6.68 -9.65
N VAL A 145 -4.49 7.00 -10.65
CA VAL A 145 -5.94 6.84 -10.55
C VAL A 145 -6.22 5.36 -10.83
N ALA A 146 -6.81 4.67 -9.86
CA ALA A 146 -7.14 3.26 -9.94
C ALA A 146 -8.66 3.08 -10.06
N SER A 147 -9.09 2.15 -10.92
CA SER A 147 -10.47 1.74 -11.10
C SER A 147 -10.59 0.21 -11.19
N GLY A 148 -11.78 -0.32 -11.45
CA GLY A 148 -12.02 -1.76 -11.48
C GLY A 148 -12.00 -2.32 -10.06
N ILE A 149 -11.21 -3.37 -9.80
CA ILE A 149 -10.99 -3.85 -8.43
C ILE A 149 -9.79 -3.14 -7.77
N GLY A 150 -9.24 -2.11 -8.42
CA GLY A 150 -8.01 -1.41 -8.05
C GLY A 150 -6.83 -1.71 -8.99
N ASP A 151 -7.05 -2.49 -10.05
CA ASP A 151 -6.05 -3.03 -10.97
C ASP A 151 -5.90 -2.25 -12.29
N VAL A 152 -6.91 -1.43 -12.65
CA VAL A 152 -6.85 -0.57 -13.84
C VAL A 152 -6.26 0.78 -13.43
N LEU A 153 -5.01 1.03 -13.85
CA LEU A 153 -4.20 2.16 -13.39
C LEU A 153 -3.97 3.19 -14.50
N LEU A 154 -4.17 4.47 -14.18
CA LEU A 154 -3.85 5.62 -15.02
C LEU A 154 -2.91 6.56 -14.28
N ASP A 155 -1.88 7.05 -14.96
CA ASP A 155 -0.92 7.99 -14.40
C ASP A 155 -1.54 9.36 -14.09
N ILE A 156 -1.20 9.90 -12.92
CA ILE A 156 -1.43 11.29 -12.55
C ILE A 156 -0.19 11.81 -11.82
N LYS A 157 0.08 13.13 -11.89
CA LYS A 157 1.22 13.74 -11.20
C LYS A 157 0.75 14.52 -9.99
N THR A 158 1.16 14.09 -8.81
CA THR A 158 0.88 14.78 -7.54
C THR A 158 2.08 15.60 -7.11
N PRO A 159 1.90 16.79 -6.50
CA PRO A 159 3.00 17.51 -5.84
C PRO A 159 3.61 16.65 -4.74
N GLN A 160 4.85 16.95 -4.38
CA GLN A 160 5.51 16.26 -3.26
C GLN A 160 4.79 16.56 -1.94
N LEU A 161 4.40 15.52 -1.22
CA LEU A 161 3.72 15.62 0.08
C LEU A 161 4.66 15.15 1.20
N LYS A 162 4.67 15.90 2.31
CA LYS A 162 5.31 15.49 3.57
C LYS A 162 4.27 14.80 4.43
N LEU A 163 4.54 13.56 4.78
CA LEU A 163 3.55 12.69 5.41
C LEU A 163 4.02 12.23 6.78
N LEU A 164 3.12 12.21 7.75
CA LEU A 164 3.27 11.44 8.97
C LEU A 164 2.40 10.20 8.89
N ILE A 165 3.01 9.02 9.01
CA ILE A 165 2.31 7.74 9.04
C ILE A 165 2.22 7.30 10.49
N VAL A 166 1.01 7.07 11.01
CA VAL A 166 0.77 6.56 12.37
C VAL A 166 -0.10 5.33 12.30
N LYS A 167 0.35 4.25 12.95
CA LYS A 167 -0.43 3.02 13.06
C LYS A 167 -0.63 2.63 14.53
N PRO A 168 -1.88 2.41 14.98
CA PRO A 168 -2.16 1.83 16.29
C PRO A 168 -1.77 0.34 16.37
N PRO A 169 -1.52 -0.20 17.58
CA PRO A 169 -1.12 -1.60 17.80
C PRO A 169 -2.30 -2.57 17.65
N LEU A 170 -3.08 -2.44 16.57
CA LEU A 170 -4.19 -3.32 16.22
C LEU A 170 -4.10 -3.77 14.76
N PHE A 171 -4.90 -4.78 14.42
CA PHE A 171 -5.02 -5.33 13.07
C PHE A 171 -6.45 -5.18 12.58
N VAL A 172 -6.60 -4.79 11.32
CA VAL A 172 -7.91 -4.69 10.67
C VAL A 172 -7.93 -5.62 9.47
N SER A 173 -8.92 -6.51 9.43
CA SER A 173 -9.19 -7.37 8.28
C SER A 173 -9.89 -6.56 7.20
N THR A 174 -9.26 -6.43 6.03
CA THR A 174 -9.87 -5.81 4.85
C THR A 174 -11.21 -6.45 4.52
N LYS A 175 -11.29 -7.79 4.59
CA LYS A 175 -12.52 -8.55 4.32
C LYS A 175 -13.64 -8.16 5.28
N ASP A 176 -13.34 -7.99 6.56
CA ASP A 176 -14.35 -7.68 7.58
C ASP A 176 -14.85 -6.25 7.39
N VAL A 177 -13.96 -5.30 7.07
CA VAL A 177 -14.33 -3.90 6.77
C VAL A 177 -15.27 -3.82 5.57
N TYR A 178 -14.97 -4.51 4.48
CA TYR A 178 -15.88 -4.57 3.33
C TYR A 178 -17.21 -5.28 3.66
N THR A 179 -17.18 -6.34 4.47
CA THR A 179 -18.39 -7.05 4.91
C THR A 179 -19.30 -6.15 5.75
N GLU A 180 -18.74 -5.31 6.62
CA GLU A 180 -19.51 -4.33 7.38
C GLU A 180 -19.94 -3.14 6.51
N TYR A 181 -19.13 -2.73 5.53
CA TYR A 181 -19.51 -1.69 4.56
C TYR A 181 -20.73 -2.10 3.74
N ASP A 182 -20.80 -3.36 3.31
CA ASP A 182 -21.92 -3.93 2.55
C ASP A 182 -23.28 -3.84 3.27
N LYS A 183 -23.28 -3.62 4.59
CA LYS A 183 -24.49 -3.48 5.40
C LYS A 183 -25.01 -2.04 5.47
N LEU A 184 -24.23 -1.07 4.99
CA LEU A 184 -24.61 0.34 5.01
C LEU A 184 -25.35 0.73 3.74
N ASP A 185 -26.20 1.75 3.84
CA ASP A 185 -26.75 2.39 2.67
C ASP A 185 -25.63 2.99 1.80
N PHE A 186 -25.74 2.75 0.50
CA PHE A 186 -24.82 3.30 -0.48
C PHE A 186 -24.95 4.82 -0.52
N ILE A 187 -23.82 5.51 -0.40
CA ILE A 187 -23.72 6.96 -0.53
C ILE A 187 -22.64 7.24 -1.56
N GLU A 188 -22.99 8.02 -2.58
CA GLU A 188 -22.01 8.43 -3.57
C GLU A 188 -21.27 9.70 -3.10
N ASN A 189 -20.06 9.53 -2.56
CA ASN A 189 -19.28 10.65 -2.02
C ASN A 189 -18.43 11.41 -3.05
N ASN A 190 -18.05 10.73 -4.14
CA ASN A 190 -17.25 11.27 -5.23
C ASN A 190 -15.91 11.87 -4.75
N TYR A 191 -15.22 11.19 -3.82
CA TYR A 191 -13.92 11.64 -3.31
C TYR A 191 -12.85 11.63 -4.40
N THR A 192 -12.85 10.60 -5.26
CA THR A 192 -11.80 10.41 -6.26
C THR A 192 -11.81 11.46 -7.35
N ILE A 193 -12.99 11.88 -7.83
CA ILE A 193 -13.06 12.95 -8.83
C ILE A 193 -12.59 14.29 -8.24
N LYS A 194 -13.00 14.61 -7.00
CA LYS A 194 -12.53 15.81 -6.29
C LYS A 194 -11.01 15.79 -6.09
N MET A 195 -10.45 14.64 -5.73
CA MET A 195 -9.02 14.45 -5.58
C MET A 195 -8.26 14.65 -6.90
N ILE A 196 -8.79 14.14 -8.01
CA ILE A 196 -8.21 14.35 -9.34
C ILE A 196 -8.20 15.85 -9.71
N ASP A 197 -9.32 16.54 -9.48
CA ASP A 197 -9.43 17.99 -9.74
C ASP A 197 -8.44 18.78 -8.87
N ALA A 198 -8.34 18.44 -7.58
CA ALA A 198 -7.39 19.03 -6.66
C ALA A 198 -5.94 18.81 -7.07
N ILE A 199 -5.57 17.59 -7.48
CA ILE A 199 -4.22 17.28 -7.97
C ILE A 199 -3.91 18.08 -9.25
N ASN A 200 -4.85 18.14 -10.19
CA ASN A 200 -4.67 18.88 -11.44
C ASN A 200 -4.51 20.40 -11.23
N SER A 201 -5.11 20.95 -10.16
CA SER A 201 -4.91 22.34 -9.76
C SER A 201 -3.52 22.62 -9.16
N GLY A 202 -2.80 21.58 -8.72
CA GLY A 202 -1.51 21.70 -8.03
C GLY A 202 -1.59 22.21 -6.59
N SER A 203 -2.79 22.41 -6.05
CA SER A 203 -3.04 22.98 -4.72
C SER A 203 -2.98 21.90 -3.63
N ILE A 204 -1.98 21.96 -2.76
CA ILE A 204 -1.88 21.07 -1.59
C ILE A 204 -3.07 21.27 -0.65
N VAL A 205 -3.59 22.49 -0.54
CA VAL A 205 -4.78 22.81 0.28
C VAL A 205 -6.01 22.07 -0.26
N ASP A 206 -6.20 22.07 -1.57
CA ASP A 206 -7.33 21.38 -2.20
C ASP A 206 -7.17 19.85 -2.13
N ILE A 207 -5.93 19.35 -2.20
CA ILE A 207 -5.64 17.93 -1.95
C ILE A 207 -6.04 17.56 -0.53
N CYS A 208 -5.64 18.36 0.48
CA CYS A 208 -5.98 18.09 1.88
C CYS A 208 -7.49 18.12 2.14
N SER A 209 -8.22 19.04 1.51
CA SER A 209 -9.68 19.16 1.66
C SER A 209 -10.45 18.08 0.89
N SER A 210 -9.83 17.47 -0.12
CA SER A 210 -10.44 16.42 -0.97
C SER A 210 -10.15 14.99 -0.48
N LEU A 211 -9.39 14.82 0.60
CA LEU A 211 -9.13 13.50 1.20
C LEU A 211 -10.46 12.84 1.60
N GLY A 212 -10.64 11.58 1.22
CA GLY A 212 -11.85 10.83 1.59
C GLY A 212 -11.74 9.33 1.33
N ASN A 213 -12.37 8.55 2.20
CA ASN A 213 -12.32 7.09 2.15
C ASN A 213 -13.63 6.50 2.69
N ASP A 214 -14.39 5.85 1.82
CA ASP A 214 -15.68 5.22 2.15
C ASP A 214 -15.59 4.18 3.27
N LEU A 215 -14.45 3.50 3.42
CA LEU A 215 -14.23 2.46 4.42
C LEU A 215 -13.93 3.04 5.82
N GLU A 216 -13.59 4.33 5.90
CA GLU A 216 -13.15 4.96 7.13
C GLU A 216 -14.26 5.00 8.18
N ARG A 217 -15.49 5.35 7.77
CA ARG A 217 -16.64 5.41 8.69
C ARG A 217 -16.93 4.07 9.36
N VAL A 218 -16.76 2.97 8.61
CA VAL A 218 -16.95 1.61 9.11
C VAL A 218 -15.85 1.27 10.12
N THR A 219 -14.61 1.57 9.76
CA THR A 219 -13.45 1.17 10.55
C THR A 219 -13.36 1.99 11.83
N ILE A 220 -13.63 3.31 11.79
CA ILE A 220 -13.69 4.16 12.99
C ILE A 220 -14.79 3.72 13.95
N LYS A 221 -15.96 3.30 13.43
CA LYS A 221 -17.05 2.79 14.28
C LYS A 221 -16.60 1.58 15.12
N ASN A 222 -15.83 0.68 14.52
CA ASN A 222 -15.33 -0.52 15.20
C ASN A 222 -14.06 -0.26 16.02
N TYR A 223 -13.25 0.71 15.61
CA TYR A 223 -11.97 1.06 16.21
C TYR A 223 -11.85 2.59 16.40
N PRO A 224 -12.48 3.17 17.43
CA PRO A 224 -12.55 4.63 17.63
C PRO A 224 -11.19 5.33 17.69
N ILE A 225 -10.15 4.63 18.14
CA ILE A 225 -8.75 5.12 18.18
C ILE A 225 -8.27 5.66 16.83
N ILE A 226 -8.78 5.17 15.70
CA ILE A 226 -8.43 5.67 14.37
C ILE A 226 -8.92 7.13 14.21
N GLY A 227 -10.15 7.41 14.65
CA GLY A 227 -10.70 8.77 14.66
C GLY A 227 -9.97 9.70 15.65
N GLU A 228 -9.56 9.16 16.79
CA GLU A 228 -8.75 9.89 17.78
C GLU A 228 -7.38 10.28 17.20
N ILE A 229 -6.68 9.36 16.53
CA ILE A 229 -5.40 9.64 15.86
C ILE A 229 -5.57 10.74 14.80
N LYS A 230 -6.63 10.68 13.98
CA LYS A 230 -6.93 11.74 12.99
C LYS A 230 -7.06 13.10 13.67
N LYS A 231 -7.86 13.17 14.74
CA LYS A 231 -8.07 14.42 15.49
C LYS A 231 -6.75 14.93 16.08
N MET A 232 -5.98 14.05 16.72
CA MET A 232 -4.68 14.39 17.30
C MET A 232 -3.68 14.90 16.26
N MET A 233 -3.67 14.32 15.05
CA MET A 233 -2.83 14.82 13.95
C MET A 233 -3.19 16.25 13.55
N ILE A 234 -4.49 16.56 13.42
CA ILE A 234 -4.95 17.93 13.11
C ILE A 234 -4.56 18.90 14.23
N GLU A 235 -4.81 18.53 15.49
CA GLU A 235 -4.42 19.34 16.67
C GLU A 235 -2.90 19.58 16.74
N ARG A 236 -2.11 18.66 16.17
CA ARG A 236 -0.64 18.75 16.08
C ARG A 236 -0.15 19.41 14.79
N GLY A 237 -1.04 19.97 13.98
CA GLY A 237 -0.70 20.80 12.83
C GLY A 237 -0.70 20.08 11.46
N ALA A 238 -1.36 18.93 11.34
CA ALA A 238 -1.63 18.35 10.02
C ALA A 238 -2.68 19.19 9.26
N SER A 239 -2.46 19.43 7.97
CA SER A 239 -3.38 20.14 7.07
C SER A 239 -4.54 19.27 6.61
N GLY A 240 -4.35 17.95 6.58
CA GLY A 240 -5.36 16.96 6.21
C GLY A 240 -4.97 15.58 6.72
N THR A 241 -5.96 14.76 7.07
CA THR A 241 -5.73 13.40 7.60
C THR A 241 -6.70 12.40 7.00
N LEU A 242 -6.22 11.18 6.76
CA LEU A 242 -7.04 10.10 6.22
C LEU A 242 -6.52 8.73 6.65
N MET A 243 -7.44 7.81 6.88
CA MET A 243 -7.10 6.39 7.01
C MET A 243 -6.74 5.81 5.64
N SER A 244 -5.61 5.10 5.54
CA SER A 244 -5.19 4.44 4.30
C SER A 244 -5.87 3.07 4.14
N GLY A 245 -6.46 2.81 2.97
CA GLY A 245 -7.13 1.55 2.64
C GLY A 245 -8.24 1.20 3.64
N SER A 246 -8.25 -0.05 4.11
CA SER A 246 -9.13 -0.52 5.19
C SER A 246 -8.60 -0.19 6.60
N GLY A 247 -7.45 0.50 6.71
CA GLY A 247 -6.82 0.84 7.96
C GLY A 247 -5.94 -0.27 8.56
N PRO A 248 -5.50 -0.10 9.82
CA PRO A 248 -5.81 1.02 10.72
C PRO A 248 -4.85 2.20 10.63
N THR A 249 -3.93 2.21 9.66
CA THR A 249 -2.97 3.32 9.54
C THR A 249 -3.67 4.60 9.12
N VAL A 250 -3.35 5.68 9.81
CA VAL A 250 -3.73 7.05 9.46
C VAL A 250 -2.48 7.76 8.94
N PHE A 251 -2.63 8.53 7.87
CA PHE A 251 -1.60 9.49 7.48
C PHE A 251 -2.11 10.92 7.65
N GLY A 252 -1.18 11.82 7.98
CA GLY A 252 -1.40 13.27 7.99
C GLY A 252 -0.47 13.96 7.00
N ILE A 253 -0.98 14.95 6.29
CA ILE A 253 -0.18 15.82 5.40
C ILE A 253 0.22 17.07 6.19
N PHE A 254 1.50 17.43 6.13
CA PHE A 254 2.06 18.60 6.82
C PHE A 254 2.73 19.55 5.83
N ASP A 255 2.58 20.85 6.07
CA ASP A 255 3.28 21.91 5.34
C ASP A 255 4.64 22.25 5.97
N ASN A 256 4.72 22.19 7.30
CA ASN A 256 5.86 22.57 8.11
C ASN A 256 6.59 21.35 8.73
N TRP A 257 7.93 21.41 8.73
CA TRP A 257 8.77 20.36 9.33
C TRP A 257 8.72 20.37 10.85
N ASP A 258 8.57 21.53 11.49
CA ASP A 258 8.55 21.60 12.96
C ASP A 258 7.30 20.92 13.53
N SER A 259 6.11 21.23 12.98
CA SER A 259 4.86 20.57 13.40
C SER A 259 4.90 19.07 13.11
N LEU A 260 5.41 18.66 11.94
CA LEU A 260 5.62 17.25 11.60
C LEU A 260 6.51 16.53 12.61
N ASN A 261 7.66 17.10 12.97
CA ASN A 261 8.61 16.52 13.92
C ASN A 261 8.05 16.49 15.35
N MET A 262 7.33 17.52 15.78
CA MET A 262 6.64 17.51 17.08
C MET A 262 5.57 16.42 17.12
N ALA A 263 4.75 16.32 16.08
CA ALA A 263 3.72 15.29 15.97
C ALA A 263 4.33 13.89 15.98
N TYR A 264 5.42 13.68 15.24
CA TYR A 264 6.18 12.43 15.21
C TYR A 264 6.60 12.01 16.62
N ASN A 265 7.29 12.89 17.35
CA ASN A 265 7.79 12.59 18.69
C ASN A 265 6.64 12.32 19.67
N ALA A 266 5.53 13.06 19.57
CA ALA A 266 4.37 12.87 20.42
C ALA A 266 3.73 11.48 20.22
N PHE A 267 3.45 11.08 18.98
CA PHE A 267 2.90 9.74 18.71
C PHE A 267 3.89 8.62 19.05
N LEU A 268 5.20 8.85 18.87
CA LEU A 268 6.20 7.85 19.21
C LEU A 268 6.23 7.60 20.72
N ASN A 269 6.17 8.67 21.52
CA ASN A 269 6.11 8.59 22.98
C ASN A 269 4.82 7.94 23.50
N GLU A 270 3.73 8.00 22.73
CA GLU A 270 2.46 7.33 23.02
C GLU A 270 2.46 5.84 22.61
N GLY A 271 3.56 5.34 22.06
CA GLY A 271 3.74 3.91 21.74
C GLY A 271 3.15 3.49 20.39
N PHE A 272 2.84 4.43 19.51
CA PHE A 272 2.41 4.12 18.15
C PHE A 272 3.60 3.72 17.27
N PHE A 273 3.32 2.98 16.19
CA PHE A 273 4.26 2.96 15.07
C PHE A 273 4.17 4.31 14.36
N VAL A 274 5.31 4.95 14.12
CA VAL A 274 5.38 6.27 13.49
C VAL A 274 6.48 6.31 12.44
N TYR A 275 6.19 6.91 11.30
CA TYR A 275 7.18 7.10 10.23
C TYR A 275 6.92 8.41 9.49
N ILE A 276 7.97 9.21 9.30
CA ILE A 276 7.91 10.39 8.41
C ILE A 276 8.22 9.90 7.00
N ALA A 277 7.27 10.09 6.08
CA ALA A 277 7.40 9.64 4.70
C ALA A 277 7.36 10.80 3.69
N ASN A 278 8.01 10.58 2.56
CA ASN A 278 7.82 11.38 1.35
C ASN A 278 7.13 10.55 0.26
N THR A 279 6.39 11.25 -0.60
CA THR A 279 5.83 10.65 -1.81
C THR A 279 6.91 10.34 -2.85
N ILE A 280 6.82 9.18 -3.49
CA ILE A 280 7.79 8.74 -4.50
C ILE A 280 7.10 8.33 -5.81
N ASP A 281 7.88 8.23 -6.88
CA ASP A 281 7.44 7.96 -8.25
C ASP A 281 7.59 6.49 -8.70
N LYS A 282 7.99 5.59 -7.79
CA LYS A 282 8.33 4.20 -8.09
C LYS A 282 7.74 3.21 -7.09
N GLY A 283 7.42 2.01 -7.57
CA GLY A 283 6.89 0.92 -6.75
C GLY A 283 7.98 0.00 -6.21
N ILE A 284 8.93 -0.37 -7.08
CA ILE A 284 10.05 -1.27 -6.78
C ILE A 284 11.38 -0.63 -7.18
N GLU A 285 12.40 -0.79 -6.35
CA GLU A 285 13.78 -0.38 -6.66
C GLU A 285 14.72 -1.57 -6.50
N LEU A 286 15.29 -2.04 -7.61
CA LEU A 286 16.31 -3.08 -7.61
C LEU A 286 17.70 -2.49 -7.38
N TYR A 287 18.52 -3.17 -6.60
CA TYR A 287 19.91 -2.80 -6.33
C TYR A 287 20.77 -4.04 -6.06
N GLU A 288 22.09 -3.86 -6.10
CA GLU A 288 23.09 -4.90 -5.80
C GLU A 288 23.49 -4.88 -4.31
#